data_AF-A0A2V8NXS9-F1
#
_entry.id   AF-A0A2V8NXS9-F1
#
_cell.length_a   1.000
_cell.length_b   1.000
_cell.length_c   1.000
_cell.angle_alpha   90.00
_cell.angle_beta   90.00
_cell.angle_gamma   90.00
#
_symmetry.space_group_name_H-M   'P 1'
#
loop_
_entity.id
_entity.type
_entity.pdbx_description
1 polymer ?
#
loop_
_entity_poly.entity_id
_entity_poly.type
_entity_poly.pdbx_seq_one_letter_code
_entity_poly.pdbx_strand_id
1 'polypeptide(L)'
;MLDSDLAELYQVPTKRLNEQVRRNLTRFPADFMFQLTKEQTEALRSQIATSKESRGGRRYAPFVFTEQGVAMLSSVLNSERAVQVNIAIMRAFVRLRELLATHKDLVRRIARTPQLAQYR
;
A
#
# COMPACT_ATOMS: atom_id res chain seq x y z
N MET A 1 -1.84 -4.27 5.95
CA MET A 1 -1.23 -3.59 7.13
C MET A 1 -2.28 -2.73 7.81
N LEU A 2 -2.25 -2.61 9.15
CA LEU A 2 -3.18 -1.75 9.88
C LEU A 2 -2.77 -0.28 9.80
N ASP A 3 -3.73 0.62 10.01
CA ASP A 3 -3.50 2.06 10.20
C ASP A 3 -2.47 2.37 11.30
N SER A 4 -2.38 1.54 12.34
CA SER A 4 -1.35 1.68 13.39
C SER A 4 0.06 1.43 12.85
N ASP A 5 0.24 0.35 12.09
CA ASP A 5 1.54 -0.06 11.57
C ASP A 5 2.08 0.98 10.59
N LEU A 6 1.19 1.50 9.74
CA LEU A 6 1.54 2.54 8.76
C LEU A 6 1.75 3.91 9.40
N ALA A 7 1.04 4.21 10.47
CA ALA A 7 1.27 5.42 11.25
C ALA A 7 2.68 5.43 11.84
N GLU A 8 3.11 4.31 12.40
CA GLU A 8 4.48 4.12 12.89
C GLU A 8 5.50 4.22 11.76
N LEU A 9 5.29 3.49 10.65
CA LEU A 9 6.16 3.51 9.47
C LEU A 9 6.38 4.92 8.92
N TYR A 10 5.31 5.72 8.82
CA TYR A 10 5.36 7.08 8.30
C TYR A 10 5.64 8.13 9.37
N GLN A 11 5.87 7.74 10.63
CA GLN A 11 6.14 8.63 11.76
C GLN A 11 5.06 9.72 11.94
N VAL A 12 3.80 9.31 11.84
CA VAL A 12 2.64 10.18 12.07
C VAL A 12 1.72 9.55 13.12
N PRO A 13 0.98 10.34 13.91
CA PRO A 13 -0.03 9.75 14.79
C PRO A 13 -1.12 9.02 13.99
N THR A 14 -1.56 7.85 14.43
CA THR A 14 -2.63 7.06 13.77
C THR A 14 -3.90 7.88 13.54
N LYS A 15 -4.25 8.77 14.49
CA LYS A 15 -5.37 9.71 14.33
C LYS A 15 -5.20 10.61 13.11
N ARG A 16 -3.99 11.15 12.88
CA ARG A 16 -3.70 12.04 11.74
C ARG A 16 -3.69 11.28 10.42
N LEU A 17 -3.16 10.06 10.42
CA LEU A 17 -3.26 9.17 9.25
C LEU A 17 -4.72 8.94 8.86
N ASN A 18 -5.56 8.53 9.81
CA ASN A 18 -6.98 8.26 9.57
C ASN A 18 -7.75 9.51 9.15
N GLU A 19 -7.40 10.68 9.68
CA GLU A 19 -7.96 11.96 9.25
C GLU A 19 -7.62 12.26 7.78
N GLN A 20 -6.37 12.06 7.37
CA GLN A 20 -5.95 12.26 5.99
C GLN A 20 -6.65 11.30 5.02
N VAL A 21 -6.82 10.04 5.40
CA VAL A 21 -7.59 9.05 4.64
C VAL A 21 -9.04 9.52 4.45
N ARG A 22 -9.71 9.91 5.54
CA ARG A 22 -11.12 10.37 5.49
C ARG A 22 -11.31 11.63 4.65
N ARG A 23 -10.34 12.54 4.65
CA ARG A 23 -10.37 13.75 3.81
C ARG A 23 -10.15 13.44 2.33
N ASN A 24 -9.57 12.28 2.01
CA ASN A 24 -9.17 11.90 0.66
C ASN A 24 -9.78 10.56 0.22
N LEU A 25 -10.99 10.22 0.68
CA LEU A 25 -11.63 8.93 0.40
C LEU A 25 -11.72 8.60 -1.10
N THR A 26 -11.84 9.60 -1.97
CA THR A 26 -11.82 9.42 -3.43
C THR A 26 -10.54 8.81 -3.97
N ARG A 27 -9.43 8.87 -3.21
CA ARG A 27 -8.13 8.25 -3.54
C ARG A 27 -8.00 6.81 -3.04
N PHE A 28 -8.95 6.35 -2.22
CA PHE A 28 -8.89 5.04 -1.56
C PHE A 28 -10.10 4.18 -1.96
N PRO A 29 -10.07 3.58 -3.16
CA PRO A 29 -11.07 2.60 -3.55
C PRO A 29 -11.02 1.35 -2.66
N ALA A 30 -12.05 0.51 -2.75
CA ALA A 30 -12.24 -0.65 -1.85
C ALA A 30 -11.12 -1.70 -1.94
N ASP A 31 -10.36 -1.74 -3.05
CA ASP A 31 -9.20 -2.59 -3.26
C ASP A 31 -7.90 -2.01 -2.66
N PHE A 32 -7.91 -0.74 -2.23
CA PHE A 32 -6.76 -0.10 -1.60
C PHE A 32 -6.84 -0.18 -0.08
N MET A 33 -8.07 -0.08 0.45
CA MET A 33 -8.32 -0.18 1.87
C MET A 33 -9.75 -0.61 2.19
N PHE A 34 -9.92 -1.12 3.40
CA PHE A 34 -11.23 -1.33 4.00
C PHE A 34 -11.15 -1.12 5.51
N GLN A 35 -12.30 -0.90 6.16
CA GLN A 35 -12.39 -0.82 7.61
C GLN A 35 -12.86 -2.17 8.17
N LEU A 36 -12.22 -2.65 9.24
CA LEU A 36 -12.69 -3.87 9.91
C LEU A 36 -14.07 -3.64 10.53
N THR A 37 -14.87 -4.71 10.63
CA THR A 37 -16.07 -4.71 11.45
C THR A 37 -15.72 -4.79 12.94
N LYS A 38 -16.71 -4.60 13.82
CA LYS A 38 -16.51 -4.72 15.28
C LYS A 38 -16.09 -6.14 15.65
N GLU A 39 -16.76 -7.13 15.07
CA GLU A 39 -16.52 -8.56 15.30
C GLU A 39 -15.11 -8.95 14.85
N GLN A 40 -14.70 -8.48 13.66
CA GLN A 40 -13.33 -8.68 13.17
C GLN A 40 -12.29 -8.00 14.06
N THR A 41 -12.60 -6.81 14.59
CA THR A 41 -11.71 -6.09 15.51
C THR A 41 -11.55 -6.81 16.84
N GLU A 42 -12.63 -7.38 17.38
CA GLU A 42 -12.62 -8.18 18.60
C GLU A 42 -11.84 -9.48 18.43
N ALA A 43 -12.04 -10.19 17.32
CA ALA A 43 -11.24 -11.37 16.96
C ALA A 43 -9.75 -11.02 16.81
N LEU A 44 -9.42 -9.86 16.25
CA LEU A 44 -8.04 -9.42 16.12
C LEU A 44 -7.40 -9.12 17.49
N ARG A 45 -8.17 -8.53 18.43
CA ARG A 45 -7.70 -8.29 19.82
C ARG A 45 -7.46 -9.59 20.57
N SER A 46 -8.34 -10.59 20.41
CA SER A 46 -8.20 -11.88 21.10
C SER A 46 -7.01 -12.69 20.58
N GLN A 47 -6.68 -12.58 19.29
CA GLN A 47 -5.53 -13.26 18.71
C GLN A 47 -4.19 -12.58 19.00
N ILE A 48 -4.14 -11.25 19.07
CA ILE A 48 -2.88 -10.50 19.24
C ILE A 48 -2.54 -10.25 20.73
N ALA A 49 -3.44 -10.64 21.66
CA ALA A 49 -3.21 -10.66 23.10
C ALA A 49 -2.51 -9.41 23.68
N THR A 50 -2.92 -8.18 23.29
CA THR A 50 -2.44 -6.97 23.96
C THR A 50 -3.38 -5.77 23.78
N SER A 51 -4.41 -5.66 24.60
CA SER A 51 -4.89 -4.35 25.03
C SER A 51 -5.48 -4.46 26.43
N LYS A 52 -4.78 -3.92 27.44
CA LYS A 52 -5.36 -3.75 28.77
C LYS A 52 -6.59 -2.86 28.65
N GLU A 53 -7.74 -3.34 29.09
CA GLU A 53 -9.03 -2.63 29.06
C GLU A 53 -8.99 -1.26 29.78
N SER A 54 -8.02 -1.05 30.69
CA SER A 54 -8.07 0.00 31.69
C SER A 54 -7.52 1.39 31.30
N ARG A 55 -7.06 1.64 30.06
CA ARG A 55 -6.61 3.00 29.63
C ARG A 55 -6.97 3.39 28.20
N GLY A 56 -8.19 3.08 27.76
CA GLY A 56 -8.73 3.64 26.50
C GLY A 56 -8.36 2.84 25.26
N GLY A 57 -8.88 1.61 25.18
CA GLY A 57 -8.79 0.79 23.96
C GLY A 57 -9.26 1.51 22.70
N ARG A 58 -8.84 1.01 21.53
CA ARG A 58 -9.13 1.62 20.21
C ARG A 58 -10.64 1.91 20.09
N ARG A 59 -11.01 3.20 20.09
CA ARG A 59 -12.42 3.66 20.07
C ARG A 59 -13.11 3.43 18.71
N TYR A 60 -12.33 3.18 17.67
CA TYR A 60 -12.79 2.95 16.31
C TYR A 60 -12.14 1.69 15.74
N ALA A 61 -12.89 0.98 14.88
CA ALA A 61 -12.35 -0.14 14.13
C ALA A 61 -11.22 0.35 13.20
N PRO A 62 -10.11 -0.40 13.10
CA PRO A 62 -8.96 -0.01 12.31
C PRO A 62 -9.24 -0.06 10.81
N PHE A 63 -8.50 0.75 10.06
CA PHE A 63 -8.37 0.57 8.62
C PHE A 63 -7.27 -0.44 8.31
N VAL A 64 -7.51 -1.25 7.28
CA VAL A 64 -6.56 -2.19 6.70
C VAL A 64 -6.22 -1.71 5.29
N PHE A 65 -4.93 -1.71 4.96
CA PHE A 65 -4.42 -1.25 3.67
C PHE A 65 -3.68 -2.38 2.94
N THR A 66 -3.86 -2.41 1.62
CA THR A 66 -3.07 -3.19 0.68
C THR A 66 -1.79 -2.45 0.30
N GLU A 67 -0.89 -3.07 -0.48
CA GLU A 67 0.33 -2.42 -0.98
C GLU A 67 0.04 -1.15 -1.77
N GLN A 68 -1.02 -1.17 -2.58
CA GLN A 68 -1.51 -0.02 -3.34
C GLN A 68 -2.02 1.08 -2.40
N GLY A 69 -2.73 0.70 -1.32
CA GLY A 69 -3.15 1.63 -0.27
C GLY A 69 -1.97 2.28 0.47
N VAL A 70 -0.90 1.53 0.72
CA VAL A 70 0.35 2.05 1.30
C VAL A 70 1.02 3.06 0.37
N ALA A 71 1.15 2.71 -0.91
CA ALA A 71 1.66 3.64 -1.92
C ALA A 71 0.81 4.92 -1.97
N MET A 72 -0.52 4.79 -1.91
CA MET A 72 -1.42 5.94 -1.92
C MET A 72 -1.26 6.83 -0.68
N LEU A 73 -1.11 6.23 0.51
CA LEU A 73 -0.84 6.97 1.75
C LEU A 73 0.41 7.83 1.65
N SER A 74 1.47 7.35 1.00
CA SER A 74 2.71 8.12 0.82
C SER A 74 2.50 9.45 0.08
N SER A 75 1.47 9.54 -0.77
CA SER A 75 1.17 10.76 -1.52
C SER A 75 0.21 11.71 -0.80
N VAL A 76 -0.46 11.26 0.26
CA VAL A 76 -1.46 12.05 1.00
C VAL A 76 -0.88 12.55 2.33
N LEU A 77 0.04 11.80 2.92
CA LEU A 77 0.75 12.20 4.13
C LEU A 77 1.88 13.18 3.81
N ASN A 78 2.09 14.15 4.71
CA ASN A 78 3.12 15.19 4.60
C ASN A 78 4.34 14.95 5.49
N SER A 79 4.50 13.76 6.10
CA SER A 79 5.70 13.46 6.88
C SER A 79 6.91 13.28 5.96
N GLU A 80 8.09 13.59 6.46
CA GLU A 80 9.34 13.43 5.70
C GLU A 80 9.48 12.01 5.15
N ARG A 81 9.10 11.01 5.96
CA ARG A 81 9.13 9.59 5.56
C ARG A 81 8.15 9.29 4.44
N ALA A 82 6.94 9.83 4.48
CA ALA A 82 5.96 9.67 3.40
C ALA A 82 6.45 10.32 2.09
N VAL A 83 7.01 11.53 2.17
CA VAL A 83 7.58 12.24 1.03
C VAL A 83 8.71 11.43 0.38
N GLN A 84 9.64 10.89 1.17
CA GLN A 84 10.72 10.04 0.66
C GLN A 84 10.21 8.78 -0.04
N VAL A 85 9.21 8.11 0.55
CA VAL A 85 8.59 6.91 -0.04
C VAL A 85 7.90 7.24 -1.36
N ASN A 86 7.14 8.34 -1.42
CA ASN A 86 6.48 8.77 -2.65
C ASN A 86 7.50 9.08 -3.76
N ILE A 87 8.59 9.79 -3.44
CA ILE A 87 9.68 10.04 -4.39
C ILE A 87 10.30 8.72 -4.90
N ALA A 88 10.54 7.76 -4.00
CA ALA A 88 11.09 6.46 -4.37
C ALA A 88 10.15 5.68 -5.29
N ILE A 89 8.84 5.67 -5.01
CA ILE A 89 7.82 5.03 -5.84
C ILE A 89 7.81 5.67 -7.24
N MET A 90 7.81 7.00 -7.33
CA MET A 90 7.83 7.70 -8.63
C MET A 90 9.10 7.39 -9.44
N ARG A 91 10.27 7.36 -8.80
CA ARG A 91 11.53 6.99 -9.46
C ARG A 91 11.50 5.54 -9.95
N ALA A 92 11.00 4.62 -9.14
CA ALA A 92 10.85 3.21 -9.52
C ALA A 92 9.91 3.06 -10.72
N PHE A 93 8.79 3.79 -10.73
CA PHE A 93 7.85 3.80 -11.85
C PHE A 93 8.49 4.30 -13.16
N VAL A 94 9.22 5.42 -13.11
CA VAL A 94 9.95 5.93 -14.28
C VAL A 94 10.97 4.91 -14.78
N ARG A 95 11.75 4.32 -13.87
CA ARG A 95 12.76 3.33 -14.24
C ARG A 95 12.14 2.07 -14.86
N LEU A 96 11.05 1.58 -14.29
CA LEU A 96 10.31 0.44 -14.84
C LEU A 96 9.81 0.75 -16.26
N ARG A 97 9.26 1.95 -16.47
CA ARG A 97 8.82 2.40 -17.79
C ARG A 97 9.98 2.43 -18.81
N GLU A 98 11.15 2.93 -18.41
CA GLU A 98 12.36 2.95 -19.27
C GLU A 98 12.83 1.54 -19.64
N LEU A 99 12.85 0.61 -18.68
CA LEU A 99 13.25 -0.79 -18.92
C LEU A 99 12.28 -1.46 -19.90
N LEU A 100 10.98 -1.30 -19.70
CA LEU A 100 9.95 -1.83 -20.60
C LEU A 100 10.01 -1.19 -21.99
N ALA A 101 10.36 0.10 -22.09
CA ALA A 101 10.53 0.78 -23.37
C ALA A 101 11.75 0.23 -24.13
N THR A 102 12.89 0.04 -23.46
CA THR A 102 14.11 -0.54 -24.04
C THR A 102 13.90 -1.99 -24.50
N HIS A 103 13.03 -2.73 -23.82
CA HIS A 103 12.72 -4.11 -24.19
C HIS A 103 11.62 -4.25 -25.26
N LYS A 104 10.99 -3.18 -25.76
CA LYS A 104 10.12 -3.29 -26.94
C LYS A 104 10.88 -3.80 -28.17
N ASP A 105 12.14 -3.40 -28.33
CA ASP A 105 13.01 -3.91 -29.39
C ASP A 105 13.43 -5.36 -29.13
N LEU A 106 13.61 -5.75 -27.87
CA LEU A 106 13.92 -7.13 -27.48
C LEU A 106 12.71 -8.06 -27.68
N VAL A 107 11.51 -7.63 -27.30
CA VAL A 107 10.24 -8.34 -27.53
C VAL A 107 9.95 -8.44 -29.03
N ARG A 108 10.21 -7.39 -29.82
CA ARG A 108 10.13 -7.46 -31.29
C ARG A 108 11.14 -8.43 -31.90
N ARG A 109 12.36 -8.53 -31.34
CA ARG A 109 13.39 -9.48 -31.79
C ARG A 109 13.04 -10.93 -31.43
N ILE A 110 12.57 -11.18 -30.21
CA ILE A 110 12.14 -12.51 -29.75
C ILE A 110 10.91 -12.99 -30.54
N ALA A 111 9.95 -12.09 -30.83
CA ALA A 111 8.79 -12.39 -31.68
C ALA A 111 9.15 -12.66 -33.16
N ARG A 112 10.35 -12.27 -33.61
CA ARG A 112 10.86 -12.53 -34.97
C ARG A 112 11.69 -13.78 -35.09
N THR A 113 12.11 -14.41 -34.00
CA THR A 113 12.83 -15.69 -34.07
C THR A 113 11.82 -16.76 -34.48
N PRO A 114 11.87 -17.31 -35.72
CA PRO A 114 11.04 -18.43 -36.06
C PRO A 114 11.49 -19.59 -35.16
N GLN A 115 10.54 -20.23 -34.48
CA GLN A 115 10.82 -21.48 -33.80
C GLN A 115 11.42 -22.44 -34.83
N LEU A 116 12.70 -22.82 -34.64
CA LEU A 116 13.32 -23.96 -35.30
C LEU A 116 12.72 -25.25 -34.75
N ALA A 117 11.40 -25.36 -34.84
CA ALA A 117 10.61 -26.56 -34.67
C ALA A 117 10.14 -26.99 -36.06
N GLN A 118 11.10 -27.33 -36.92
CA GLN A 118 10.83 -28.28 -37.99
C GLN A 118 11.76 -29.46 -37.79
N TYR A 119 11.16 -30.49 -37.19
CA TYR A 119 11.49 -31.90 -37.33
C TYR A 119 12.32 -32.20 -38.58
N ARG A 120 13.50 -32.79 -38.36
CA ARG A 120 14.02 -33.89 -39.18
C ARG A 120 14.64 -34.92 -38.25
#